data_AF-A0A2X3EJ92-F1
#
_entry.id   AF-A0A2X3EJ92-F1
#
_cell.length_a   1.000
_cell.length_b   1.000
_cell.length_c   1.000
_cell.angle_alpha   90.00
_cell.angle_beta   90.00
_cell.angle_gamma   90.00
#
_symmetry.space_group_name_H-M   'P 1'
#
loop_
_entity.id
_entity.type
_entity.pdbx_description
1 polymer ?
#
loop_
_entity_poly.entity_id
_entity_poly.type
_entity_poly.pdbx_seq_one_letter_code
_entity_poly.pdbx_strand_id
1 'polypeptide(L)'
;MARPLFHLHRGVLPLMKYANDSYMGRQVNQVIDRTPEITFSLTFVSSMSELLKRMILNGDGVGWLPQYSIQRELDEGRLTILDESLSLPIGAWLYRSGSRLNQAAERFWQHIKTRNEPRE
;
A
#
# COMPACT_ATOMS: atom_id res chain seq x y z
N MET A 1 -19.43 -10.11 5.18
CA MET A 1 -18.17 -9.39 5.45
C MET A 1 -17.28 -10.28 6.29
N ALA A 2 -15.99 -10.37 5.96
CA ALA A 2 -15.04 -11.17 6.72
C ALA A 2 -14.83 -10.58 8.13
N ARG A 3 -14.64 -11.44 9.13
CA ARG A 3 -14.37 -11.02 10.50
C ARG A 3 -12.86 -10.83 10.68
N PRO A 4 -12.38 -9.66 11.12
CA PRO A 4 -10.95 -9.45 11.31
C PRO A 4 -10.40 -10.29 12.47
N LEU A 5 -9.17 -10.80 12.32
CA LEU A 5 -8.42 -11.48 13.39
C LEU A 5 -7.92 -10.49 14.46
N PHE A 6 -7.65 -9.25 14.06
CA PHE A 6 -7.09 -8.19 14.90
C PHE A 6 -8.06 -7.00 15.01
N HIS A 7 -7.98 -6.23 16.10
CA HIS A 7 -8.84 -5.06 16.34
C HIS A 7 -8.02 -3.87 16.82
N LEU A 8 -8.22 -2.69 16.21
CA LEU A 8 -7.38 -1.49 16.41
C LEU A 8 -7.27 -1.02 17.87
N HIS A 9 -8.33 -1.11 18.66
CA HIS A 9 -8.34 -0.62 20.05
C HIS A 9 -8.35 -1.74 21.09
N ARG A 10 -7.88 -2.94 20.72
CA ARG A 10 -7.76 -4.07 21.66
C ARG A 10 -6.32 -4.56 21.73
N GLY A 11 -5.60 -4.07 22.74
CA GLY A 11 -4.24 -4.50 23.04
C GLY A 11 -3.22 -3.97 22.03
N VAL A 12 -2.10 -4.69 21.92
CA VAL A 12 -0.98 -4.32 21.07
C VAL A 12 -1.04 -5.08 19.76
N LEU A 13 -1.01 -4.37 18.64
CA LEU A 13 -1.11 -4.94 17.30
C LEU A 13 0.27 -5.32 16.72
N PRO A 14 0.49 -6.59 16.31
CA PRO A 14 1.70 -6.96 15.59
C PRO A 14 1.71 -6.31 14.21
N LEU A 15 2.76 -5.53 13.94
CA LEU A 15 2.86 -4.68 12.76
C LEU A 15 3.83 -5.27 11.72
N MET A 16 3.30 -5.43 10.50
CA MET A 16 4.01 -5.73 9.27
C MET A 16 4.34 -4.41 8.56
N LYS A 17 5.55 -3.91 8.80
CA LYS A 17 5.93 -2.54 8.45
C LYS A 17 6.74 -2.48 7.16
N TYR A 18 6.49 -1.45 6.36
CA TYR A 18 7.43 -1.09 5.29
C TYR A 18 8.77 -0.60 5.85
N ALA A 19 9.87 -0.92 5.15
CA ALA A 19 11.18 -0.34 5.46
C ALA A 19 11.14 1.19 5.41
N ASN A 20 11.78 1.86 6.38
CA ASN A 20 11.68 3.31 6.58
C ASN A 20 12.22 4.15 5.40
N ASP A 21 13.15 3.59 4.63
CA ASP A 21 13.77 4.20 3.45
C ASP A 21 12.90 4.09 2.18
N SER A 22 11.87 3.23 2.20
CA SER A 22 10.90 3.13 1.10
C SER A 22 9.90 4.30 1.10
N TYR A 23 9.38 4.63 -0.08
CA TYR A 23 8.31 5.63 -0.21
C TYR A 23 7.10 5.27 0.66
N MET A 24 6.65 4.01 0.59
CA MET A 24 5.52 3.52 1.41
C MET A 24 5.81 3.60 2.89
N GLY A 25 7.02 3.25 3.33
CA GLY A 25 7.43 3.37 4.74
C GLY A 25 7.30 4.79 5.24
N ARG A 26 7.75 5.79 4.47
CA ARG A 26 7.57 7.20 4.84
C ARG A 26 6.11 7.62 4.93
N GLN A 27 5.27 7.19 4.00
CA GLN A 27 3.84 7.54 4.02
C GLN A 27 3.13 6.89 5.21
N VAL A 28 3.33 5.59 5.42
CA VAL A 28 2.70 4.83 6.51
C VAL A 28 3.15 5.32 7.88
N ASN A 29 4.44 5.68 8.05
CA ASN A 29 4.94 6.24 9.31
C ASN A 29 4.16 7.50 9.72
N GLN A 30 3.80 8.37 8.76
CA GLN A 30 3.02 9.57 9.07
C GLN A 30 1.62 9.25 9.60
N VAL A 31 1.01 8.15 9.16
CA VAL A 31 -0.30 7.70 9.69
C VAL A 31 -0.12 7.15 11.10
N ILE A 32 0.87 6.29 11.30
CA ILE A 32 1.17 5.72 12.63
C ILE A 32 1.43 6.83 13.64
N ASP A 33 2.26 7.83 13.29
CA ASP A 33 2.61 8.95 14.17
C ASP A 33 1.40 9.85 14.50
N ARG A 34 0.39 9.90 13.62
CA ARG A 34 -0.86 10.66 13.81
C ARG A 34 -1.94 9.91 14.58
N THR A 35 -1.71 8.64 14.90
CA THR A 35 -2.71 7.74 15.49
C THR A 35 -2.19 7.13 16.81
N PRO A 36 -1.81 7.97 17.80
CA PRO A 36 -1.12 7.52 19.02
C PRO A 36 -1.98 6.63 19.92
N GLU A 37 -3.29 6.62 19.73
CA GLU A 37 -4.23 5.78 20.46
C GLU A 37 -4.19 4.30 20.04
N ILE A 38 -3.56 3.98 18.90
CA ILE A 38 -3.35 2.61 18.44
C ILE A 38 -1.93 2.19 18.78
N THR A 39 -1.80 1.14 19.59
CA THR A 39 -0.49 0.62 20.00
C THR A 39 -0.03 -0.49 19.07
N PHE A 40 1.09 -0.28 18.39
CA PHE A 40 1.72 -1.28 17.53
C PHE A 40 2.99 -1.85 18.16
N SER A 41 3.24 -3.15 17.95
CA SER A 41 4.54 -3.80 18.17
C SER A 41 5.12 -4.19 16.83
N LEU A 42 6.32 -3.71 16.53
CA LEU A 42 6.98 -4.04 15.26
C LEU A 42 7.39 -5.52 15.25
N THR A 43 6.75 -6.32 14.39
CA THR A 43 7.01 -7.76 14.29
C THR A 43 7.80 -8.12 13.04
N PHE A 44 7.64 -7.35 11.96
CA PHE A 44 8.31 -7.62 10.69
C PHE A 44 8.54 -6.36 9.87
N VAL A 45 9.62 -6.35 9.07
CA VAL A 45 9.96 -5.23 8.17
C VAL A 45 10.33 -5.77 6.79
N SER A 46 9.75 -5.16 5.75
CA SER A 46 10.18 -5.42 4.37
C SER A 46 9.91 -4.22 3.45
N SER A 47 10.69 -4.05 2.38
CA SER A 47 10.37 -3.12 1.30
C SER A 47 9.42 -3.72 0.25
N MET A 48 9.15 -5.02 0.30
CA MET A 48 8.32 -5.73 -0.68
C MET A 48 6.88 -5.89 -0.20
N SER A 49 5.94 -5.20 -0.86
CA SER A 49 4.49 -5.28 -0.55
C SER A 49 3.96 -6.72 -0.56
N GLU A 50 4.42 -7.53 -1.52
CA GLU A 50 3.99 -8.93 -1.65
C GLU A 50 4.40 -9.79 -0.45
N LEU A 51 5.56 -9.51 0.15
CA LEU A 51 5.99 -10.24 1.34
C LEU A 51 5.15 -9.84 2.56
N LEU A 52 4.90 -8.54 2.74
CA LEU A 52 4.00 -8.06 3.80
C LEU A 52 2.59 -8.64 3.65
N LYS A 53 2.07 -8.67 2.42
CA LYS A 53 0.77 -9.29 2.11
C LYS A 53 0.71 -10.74 2.55
N ARG A 54 1.74 -11.54 2.27
CA ARG A 54 1.81 -12.95 2.68
C ARG A 54 1.79 -13.12 4.19
N MET A 55 2.57 -12.32 4.92
CA MET A 55 2.56 -12.34 6.39
C MET A 55 1.17 -12.01 6.96
N ILE A 56 0.53 -10.98 6.42
CA ILE A 56 -0.82 -10.57 6.87
C ILE A 56 -1.85 -11.66 6.55
N LEU A 57 -1.80 -12.26 5.35
CA LEU A 57 -2.68 -13.37 4.97
C LEU A 57 -2.51 -14.62 5.84
N ASN A 58 -1.31 -14.87 6.34
CA ASN A 58 -1.03 -15.96 7.27
C ASN A 58 -1.53 -15.68 8.69
N GLY A 59 -2.01 -14.45 8.96
CA GLY A 59 -2.48 -14.03 10.28
C GLY A 59 -1.35 -13.56 11.22
N ASP A 60 -0.16 -13.29 10.69
CA ASP A 60 0.99 -12.89 11.52
C ASP A 60 0.83 -11.46 12.07
N GLY A 61 -0.03 -10.63 11.46
CA GLY A 61 -0.32 -9.29 11.95
C GLY A 61 -1.07 -8.39 10.98
N VAL A 62 -0.96 -7.10 11.21
CA VAL A 62 -1.64 -6.05 10.43
C VAL A 62 -0.63 -5.16 9.71
N GLY A 63 -1.07 -4.48 8.65
CA GLY A 63 -0.24 -3.51 7.95
C GLY A 63 -1.01 -2.83 6.83
N TRP A 64 -0.33 -1.88 6.17
CA TRP A 64 -0.86 -1.17 5.03
C TRP A 64 -0.42 -1.87 3.74
N LEU A 65 -1.33 -2.05 2.79
CA LEU A 65 -1.07 -2.68 1.50
C LEU A 65 -1.72 -1.85 0.38
N PRO A 66 -1.12 -1.78 -0.83
CA PRO A 66 -1.74 -1.12 -1.97
C PRO A 66 -3.04 -1.82 -2.38
N GLN A 67 -4.14 -1.08 -2.51
CA GLN A 67 -5.45 -1.63 -2.85
C GLN A 67 -5.44 -2.56 -4.07
N TYR A 68 -4.75 -2.16 -5.14
CA TYR A 68 -4.64 -2.94 -6.38
C TYR A 68 -4.02 -4.33 -6.17
N SER A 69 -3.24 -4.51 -5.10
CA SER A 69 -2.56 -5.77 -4.78
C SER A 69 -3.39 -6.73 -3.93
N ILE A 70 -4.50 -6.26 -3.33
CA ILE A 70 -5.30 -7.03 -2.37
C ILE A 70 -6.78 -7.14 -2.74
N GLN A 71 -7.21 -6.59 -3.88
CA GLN A 71 -8.63 -6.58 -4.28
C GLN A 71 -9.24 -7.99 -4.24
N ARG A 72 -8.54 -8.98 -4.80
CA ARG A 72 -8.97 -10.38 -4.80
C ARG A 72 -9.17 -10.92 -3.38
N GLU A 73 -8.22 -10.68 -2.48
CA GLU A 73 -8.29 -11.14 -1.10
C GLU A 73 -9.43 -10.49 -0.31
N LEU A 74 -9.75 -9.21 -0.61
CA LEU A 74 -10.89 -8.52 -0.03
C LEU A 74 -12.20 -9.13 -0.55
N ASP A 75 -12.31 -9.36 -1.86
CA ASP A 75 -13.50 -9.96 -2.50
C ASP A 75 -13.76 -11.39 -1.98
N GLU A 76 -12.68 -12.16 -1.78
CA GLU A 76 -12.73 -13.52 -1.21
C GLU A 76 -12.90 -13.53 0.33
N GLY A 77 -12.87 -12.37 1.00
CA GLY A 77 -12.96 -12.27 2.45
C GLY A 77 -11.77 -12.86 3.22
N ARG A 78 -10.61 -13.02 2.56
CA ARG A 78 -9.35 -13.43 3.20
C ARG A 78 -8.65 -12.27 3.90
N LEU A 79 -8.91 -11.05 3.45
CA LEU A 79 -8.52 -9.82 4.12
C LEU A 79 -9.76 -8.97 4.40
N THR A 80 -9.63 -8.08 5.37
CA THR A 80 -10.61 -7.02 5.61
C THR A 80 -9.87 -5.75 5.98
N ILE A 81 -10.41 -4.62 5.56
CA ILE A 81 -9.93 -3.30 5.98
C ILE A 81 -10.37 -3.11 7.43
N LEU A 82 -9.44 -2.64 8.28
CA LEU A 82 -9.71 -2.42 9.70
C LEU A 82 -10.35 -1.05 9.95
N ASP A 83 -9.89 -0.02 9.25
CA ASP A 83 -10.43 1.34 9.29
C ASP A 83 -10.03 2.08 8.00
N GLU A 84 -11.03 2.58 7.27
CA GLU A 84 -10.85 3.34 6.03
C GLU A 84 -10.25 4.73 6.28
N SER A 85 -10.41 5.31 7.47
CA SER A 85 -9.85 6.62 7.81
C SER A 85 -8.31 6.59 7.91
N LEU A 86 -7.73 5.40 8.09
CA LEU A 86 -6.29 5.16 8.11
C LEU A 86 -5.71 4.85 6.72
N SER A 87 -6.54 4.84 5.69
CA SER A 87 -6.12 4.64 4.30
C SER A 87 -5.42 5.88 3.74
N LEU A 88 -4.40 5.66 2.91
CA LEU A 88 -3.62 6.72 2.28
C LEU A 88 -3.85 6.75 0.76
N PRO A 89 -4.19 7.91 0.17
CA PRO A 89 -4.19 8.03 -1.28
C PRO A 89 -2.75 7.96 -1.79
N ILE A 90 -2.47 6.99 -2.66
CA ILE A 90 -1.18 6.84 -3.33
C ILE A 90 -1.35 7.12 -4.82
N GLY A 91 -0.44 7.94 -5.38
CA GLY A 91 -0.36 8.21 -6.80
C GLY A 91 0.86 7.53 -7.42
N ALA A 92 0.77 7.21 -8.71
CA ALA A 92 1.90 6.79 -9.52
C ALA A 92 2.12 7.82 -10.62
N TRP A 93 3.36 8.28 -10.77
CA TRP A 93 3.75 9.24 -11.80
C TRP A 93 4.81 8.63 -12.70
N LEU A 94 4.63 8.85 -14.00
CA LEU A 94 5.64 8.51 -14.99
C LEU A 94 6.48 9.75 -15.27
N TYR A 95 7.80 9.63 -15.14
CA TYR A 95 8.74 10.70 -15.41
C TYR A 95 9.62 10.36 -16.62
N ARG A 96 10.06 11.38 -17.34
CA ARG A 96 11.07 11.25 -18.40
C ARG A 96 12.06 12.41 -18.36
N SER A 97 13.22 12.21 -19.00
CA SER A 97 14.12 13.32 -19.30
C SER A 97 13.42 14.37 -20.18
N GLY A 98 13.77 15.64 -19.98
CA GLY A 98 13.36 16.73 -20.88
C GLY A 98 14.06 16.66 -22.25
N SER A 99 15.17 15.93 -22.35
CA SER A 99 15.83 15.67 -23.62
C SER A 99 15.00 14.75 -24.51
N ARG A 100 15.16 14.88 -25.84
CA ARG A 100 14.47 14.04 -26.80
C ARG A 100 14.86 12.58 -26.60
N LEU A 101 13.87 11.72 -26.39
CA LEU A 101 14.06 10.28 -26.31
C LEU A 101 14.27 9.69 -27.71
N ASN A 102 14.76 8.46 -27.78
CA ASN A 102 14.78 7.73 -29.05
C ASN A 102 13.33 7.53 -29.57
N GLN A 103 13.20 7.22 -30.87
CA GLN A 103 11.90 7.17 -31.53
C GLN A 103 10.94 6.13 -30.91
N ALA A 104 11.45 5.01 -30.41
CA ALA A 104 10.62 3.99 -29.75
C ALA A 104 10.07 4.49 -28.42
N ALA A 105 10.91 5.13 -27.61
CA ALA A 105 10.53 5.67 -26.32
C ALA A 105 9.59 6.89 -26.46
N GLU A 106 9.75 7.72 -27.50
CA GLU A 106 8.78 8.79 -27.78
C GLU A 106 7.42 8.23 -28.18
N ARG A 107 7.38 7.19 -29.04
CA ARG A 107 6.13 6.50 -29.40
C ARG A 107 5.44 5.90 -28.16
N PHE A 108 6.21 5.27 -27.28
CA PHE A 108 5.70 4.74 -26.01
C PHE A 108 5.15 5.85 -25.12
N TRP A 109 5.86 6.97 -25.01
CA TRP A 109 5.43 8.12 -24.22
C TRP A 109 4.10 8.70 -24.71
N GLN A 110 3.95 8.89 -26.02
CA GLN A 110 2.69 9.35 -26.61
C GLN A 110 1.56 8.34 -26.37
N HIS A 111 1.84 7.04 -26.53
CA HIS A 111 0.85 5.99 -26.25
C HIS A 111 0.34 6.02 -24.81
N ILE A 112 1.22 6.23 -23.83
CA ILE A 112 0.82 6.35 -22.42
C ILE A 112 0.00 7.62 -22.20
N LYS A 113 0.37 8.76 -22.80
CA LYS A 113 -0.41 10.00 -22.65
C LYS A 113 -1.85 9.83 -23.11
N THR A 114 -2.07 9.28 -24.30
CA THR A 114 -3.43 9.07 -24.84
C THR A 114 -4.26 8.11 -23.98
N ARG A 115 -3.64 7.13 -23.31
CA ARG A 115 -4.35 6.22 -22.41
C ARG A 115 -4.68 6.81 -21.03
N ASN A 116 -3.92 7.81 -20.61
CA ASN A 116 -4.11 8.49 -19.32
C ASN A 116 -4.96 9.77 -19.42
N GLU A 117 -5.51 10.09 -20.60
CA GLU A 117 -6.57 11.08 -20.69
C GLU A 117 -7.81 10.55 -19.96
N PRO A 118 -8.41 11.33 -19.03
CA PRO A 118 -9.66 10.93 -18.41
C PRO A 118 -10.67 10.72 -19.54
N ARG A 119 -11.25 9.52 -19.60
CA ARG A 119 -12.39 9.26 -20.48
C ARG A 119 -13.54 10.10 -19.93
N GLU A 120 -14.03 11.04 -20.74
CA GLU A 120 -15.26 11.82 -20.49
C GLU A 120 -16.46 10.90 -20.25
#